data_AF-A0A5S4V1F7-F1
#
_entry.id   AF-A0A5S4V1F7-F1
#
_cell.length_a   1.000
_cell.length_b   1.000
_cell.length_c   1.000
_cell.angle_alpha   90.00
_cell.angle_beta   90.00
_cell.angle_gamma   90.00
#
_symmetry.space_group_name_H-M   'P 1'
#
loop_
_entity.id
_entity.type
_entity.pdbx_description
1 polymer ?
#
loop_
_entity_poly.entity_id
_entity_poly.type
_entity_poly.pdbx_seq_one_letter_code
_entity_poly.pdbx_strand_id
1 'polypeptide(L)'
;MHVRTLAIAGALALTATFATAAPAVAAPADGTNCWGVVSSQAARSDGGLGAHSSAQDEPRLGLGNVARLFGVDGLGGLGSLLASIDGNDATHC
;
A
#
# COMPACT_ATOMS: atom_id res chain seq x y z
N MET A 1 61.12 42.99 -2.09
CA MET A 1 60.12 43.16 -3.16
C MET A 1 59.45 41.81 -3.34
N HIS A 2 58.40 41.53 -2.57
CA HIS A 2 57.00 41.53 -3.04
C HIS A 2 56.78 40.84 -4.39
N VAL A 3 56.47 39.55 -4.36
CA VAL A 3 55.40 39.00 -5.20
C VAL A 3 54.59 38.01 -4.35
N ARG A 4 53.41 38.46 -3.93
CA ARG A 4 52.35 37.67 -3.31
C ARG A 4 51.48 37.16 -4.46
N THR A 5 51.33 35.85 -4.62
CA THR A 5 50.39 35.26 -5.58
C THR A 5 49.80 34.02 -4.92
N LEU A 6 48.80 34.25 -4.08
CA LEU A 6 47.38 33.95 -4.34
C LEU A 6 47.08 32.46 -4.21
N ALA A 7 46.95 32.05 -2.93
CA ALA A 7 46.14 30.91 -2.53
C ALA A 7 44.68 31.21 -2.88
N ILE A 8 44.14 30.58 -3.91
CA ILE A 8 42.72 30.67 -4.26
C ILE A 8 42.23 29.29 -4.72
N ALA A 9 41.12 28.87 -4.10
CA ALA A 9 40.14 27.90 -4.57
C ALA A 9 40.50 26.40 -4.49
N GLY A 10 40.87 25.94 -3.29
CA GLY A 10 40.50 24.59 -2.86
C GLY A 10 39.04 24.56 -2.39
N ALA A 11 38.08 24.53 -3.32
CA ALA A 11 36.65 24.36 -3.00
C ALA A 11 35.87 23.88 -4.24
N LEU A 12 36.22 22.70 -4.75
CA LEU A 12 35.41 22.01 -5.76
C LEU A 12 35.23 20.53 -5.39
N ALA A 13 34.84 20.29 -4.16
CA ALA A 13 34.47 18.95 -3.69
C ALA A 13 33.24 19.09 -2.81
N LEU A 14 32.05 19.05 -3.41
CA LEU A 14 30.80 18.56 -2.80
C LEU A 14 29.68 18.60 -3.86
N THR A 15 29.86 17.90 -4.98
CA THR A 15 28.72 17.50 -5.81
C THR A 15 27.94 16.45 -5.04
N ALA A 16 26.95 16.89 -4.27
CA ALA A 16 25.97 16.03 -3.62
C ALA A 16 25.27 15.19 -4.69
N THR A 17 25.62 13.91 -4.77
CA THR A 17 24.88 12.90 -5.51
C THR A 17 23.56 12.65 -4.77
N PHE A 18 22.55 13.45 -5.10
CA PHE A 18 21.17 13.09 -4.80
C PHE A 18 20.82 11.86 -5.62
N ALA A 19 20.97 10.68 -5.04
CA ALA A 19 20.42 9.44 -5.58
C ALA A 19 18.90 9.62 -5.61
N THR A 20 18.34 9.93 -6.78
CA THR A 20 16.89 9.94 -7.00
C THR A 20 16.42 8.49 -6.91
N ALA A 21 15.97 8.08 -5.74
CA ALA A 21 15.23 6.83 -5.59
C ALA A 21 13.98 6.94 -6.47
N ALA A 22 13.98 6.23 -7.59
CA ALA A 22 12.80 6.12 -8.44
C ALA A 22 11.68 5.49 -7.60
N PRO A 23 10.45 6.03 -7.65
CA PRO A 23 9.33 5.40 -6.97
C PRO A 23 9.16 4.00 -7.56
N ALA A 24 9.21 2.98 -6.71
CA ALA A 24 8.86 1.63 -7.09
C ALA A 24 7.35 1.63 -7.39
N VAL A 25 7.01 1.72 -8.68
CA VAL A 25 5.66 1.43 -9.17
C VAL A 25 5.46 -0.07 -9.01
N ALA A 26 4.55 -0.45 -8.11
CA ALA A 26 4.11 -1.83 -7.97
C ALA A 26 3.59 -2.33 -9.32
N ALA A 27 4.02 -3.52 -9.75
CA ALA A 27 3.50 -4.15 -10.94
C ALA A 27 1.96 -4.25 -10.82
N PRO A 28 1.20 -3.98 -11.89
CA PRO A 28 -0.25 -4.18 -11.87
C PRO A 28 -0.50 -5.63 -11.48
N ALA A 29 -1.26 -5.85 -10.42
CA ALA A 29 -1.63 -7.19 -9.99
C ALA A 29 -2.48 -7.81 -11.11
N ASP A 30 -2.10 -9.00 -11.57
CA ASP A 30 -2.95 -9.82 -12.43
C ASP A 30 -4.21 -10.18 -11.62
N GLY A 31 -5.33 -9.55 -11.96
CA GLY A 31 -6.59 -9.70 -11.27
C GLY A 31 -7.05 -8.41 -10.59
N THR A 32 -8.23 -7.95 -10.99
CA THR A 32 -8.92 -6.85 -10.31
C THR A 32 -9.07 -7.19 -8.82
N ASN A 33 -8.51 -6.37 -7.94
CA ASN A 33 -8.54 -6.57 -6.49
C ASN A 33 -9.36 -5.45 -5.83
N CYS A 34 -10.61 -5.75 -5.45
CA CYS A 34 -11.50 -4.73 -4.87
C CYS A 34 -11.35 -4.55 -3.36
N TRP A 35 -10.38 -5.22 -2.71
CA TRP A 35 -10.28 -5.20 -1.25
C TRP A 35 -10.17 -3.78 -0.68
N GLY A 36 -9.36 -2.92 -1.31
CA GLY A 36 -9.21 -1.53 -0.87
C GLY A 36 -10.52 -0.75 -0.96
N VAL A 37 -11.29 -0.94 -2.03
CA VAL A 37 -12.56 -0.23 -2.24
C VAL A 37 -13.60 -0.71 -1.24
N VAL A 38 -13.89 -2.02 -1.19
CA VAL A 38 -14.91 -2.60 -0.30
C VAL A 38 -14.62 -2.31 1.18
N SER A 39 -13.36 -2.45 1.61
CA SER A 39 -12.97 -2.19 2.99
C SER A 39 -13.08 -0.71 3.35
N SER A 40 -12.73 0.18 2.42
CA SER A 40 -12.87 1.62 2.64
C SER A 40 -14.34 2.05 2.67
N GLN A 41 -15.22 1.40 1.91
CA GLN A 41 -16.65 1.68 1.96
C GLN A 41 -17.26 1.17 3.26
N ALA A 42 -17.02 -0.08 3.65
CA ALA A 42 -17.44 -0.63 4.93
C ALA A 42 -17.00 0.26 6.11
N ALA A 43 -15.77 0.79 6.05
CA ALA A 43 -15.28 1.70 7.08
C ALA A 43 -16.05 3.04 7.15
N ARG A 44 -16.58 3.52 6.02
CA ARG A 44 -17.38 4.75 5.94
C ARG A 44 -18.85 4.53 6.29
N SER A 45 -19.44 3.40 5.87
CA SER A 45 -20.86 3.09 6.07
C SER A 45 -21.16 2.47 7.42
N ASP A 46 -20.32 1.54 7.89
CA ASP A 46 -20.67 0.59 8.96
C ASP A 46 -19.83 0.77 10.23
N GLY A 47 -19.10 1.88 10.34
CA GLY A 47 -18.34 2.24 11.54
C GLY A 47 -16.99 1.54 11.67
N GLY A 48 -16.46 0.92 10.60
CA GLY A 48 -15.12 0.35 10.55
C GLY A 48 -15.06 -1.08 10.01
N LEU A 49 -13.90 -1.73 10.17
CA LEU A 49 -13.68 -3.14 9.83
C LEU A 49 -13.81 -4.08 11.06
N GLY A 50 -14.37 -3.56 12.15
CA GLY A 50 -14.41 -4.23 13.45
C GLY A 50 -13.15 -4.02 14.30
N ALA A 51 -13.05 -4.75 15.41
CA ALA A 51 -11.94 -4.66 16.34
C ALA A 51 -10.66 -5.31 15.79
N HIS A 52 -9.51 -4.76 16.18
CA HIS A 52 -8.21 -5.29 15.80
C HIS A 52 -8.03 -6.75 16.25
N SER A 53 -7.27 -7.56 15.50
CA SER A 53 -7.08 -8.99 15.78
C SER A 53 -6.51 -9.28 17.17
N SER A 54 -5.65 -8.39 17.67
CA SER A 54 -5.03 -8.47 19.01
C SER A 54 -6.01 -8.24 20.17
N ALA A 55 -7.23 -7.76 19.89
CA ALA A 55 -8.26 -7.53 20.90
C ALA A 55 -9.25 -8.72 21.01
N GLN A 56 -9.00 -9.82 20.31
CA GLN A 56 -9.83 -11.03 20.34
C GLN A 56 -9.28 -12.01 21.36
N ASP A 57 -10.17 -12.66 22.13
CA ASP A 57 -9.80 -13.64 23.15
C ASP A 57 -9.13 -14.89 22.54
N GLU A 58 -9.52 -15.26 21.31
CA GLU A 58 -8.99 -16.41 20.60
C GLU A 58 -8.55 -16.05 19.17
N PRO A 59 -7.53 -16.72 18.62
CA PRO A 59 -7.09 -16.51 17.24
C PRO A 59 -8.21 -16.74 16.22
N ARG A 60 -8.48 -15.74 15.38
CA ARG A 60 -9.44 -15.86 14.28
C ARG A 60 -8.76 -16.29 12.99
N LEU A 61 -9.56 -16.85 12.10
CA LEU A 61 -9.13 -17.19 10.75
C LEU A 61 -8.69 -15.91 10.00
N GLY A 62 -7.48 -15.90 9.45
CA GLY A 62 -7.01 -14.77 8.63
C GLY A 62 -7.79 -14.61 7.33
N LEU A 63 -7.89 -13.38 6.82
CA LEU A 63 -8.71 -13.06 5.64
C LEU A 63 -8.35 -13.89 4.39
N GLY A 64 -7.08 -14.23 4.17
CA GLY A 64 -6.69 -15.12 3.07
C GLY A 64 -7.16 -16.56 3.24
N ASN A 65 -7.33 -17.03 4.48
CA ASN A 65 -7.94 -18.33 4.75
C ASN A 65 -9.47 -18.25 4.61
N VAL A 66 -10.08 -17.10 4.97
CA VAL A 66 -11.51 -16.85 4.76
C VAL A 66 -11.82 -16.91 3.27
N ALA A 67 -10.99 -16.29 2.42
CA ALA A 67 -11.11 -16.34 0.97
C ALA A 67 -11.27 -17.78 0.44
N ARG A 68 -10.44 -18.71 0.94
CA ARG A 68 -10.49 -20.13 0.53
C ARG A 68 -11.80 -20.83 0.91
N LEU A 69 -12.46 -20.42 1.99
CA LEU A 69 -13.77 -20.96 2.36
C LEU A 69 -14.84 -20.63 1.31
N PHE A 70 -14.64 -19.54 0.55
CA PHE A 70 -15.52 -19.11 -0.52
C PHE A 70 -15.03 -19.53 -1.92
N GLY A 71 -14.00 -20.37 -2.00
CA GLY A 71 -13.45 -20.83 -3.28
C GLY A 71 -12.74 -19.74 -4.08
N VAL A 72 -12.33 -18.64 -3.43
CA VAL A 72 -11.56 -17.55 -4.06
C VAL A 72 -10.17 -17.46 -3.47
N ASP A 73 -9.21 -17.04 -4.30
CA ASP A 73 -7.82 -17.00 -3.91
C ASP A 73 -7.41 -15.66 -3.30
N GLY A 74 -6.90 -15.75 -2.07
CA GLY A 74 -6.29 -14.64 -1.37
C GLY A 74 -7.22 -13.45 -1.10
N LEU A 75 -6.62 -12.38 -0.59
CA LEU A 75 -7.36 -11.18 -0.19
C LEU A 75 -7.99 -10.47 -1.41
N GLY A 76 -7.33 -10.53 -2.57
CA GLY A 76 -7.84 -9.93 -3.80
C GLY A 76 -9.11 -10.60 -4.30
N GLY A 77 -9.12 -11.94 -4.36
CA GLY A 77 -10.32 -12.70 -4.74
C GLY A 77 -11.47 -12.48 -3.75
N LEU A 78 -11.18 -12.40 -2.44
CA LEU A 78 -12.18 -12.05 -1.45
C LEU A 78 -12.75 -10.63 -1.66
N GLY A 79 -11.90 -9.65 -1.96
CA GLY A 79 -12.34 -8.29 -2.26
C GLY A 79 -13.29 -8.22 -3.46
N SER A 80 -12.94 -8.92 -4.54
CA SER A 80 -13.77 -8.95 -5.77
C SER A 80 -15.06 -9.72 -5.57
N LEU A 81 -15.05 -10.79 -4.76
CA LEU A 81 -16.28 -11.46 -4.34
C LEU A 81 -17.19 -10.51 -3.56
N LEU A 82 -16.66 -9.79 -2.57
CA LEU A 82 -17.44 -8.84 -1.77
C LEU A 82 -18.07 -7.74 -2.63
N ALA A 83 -17.30 -7.15 -3.55
CA ALA A 83 -17.81 -6.16 -4.50
C ALA A 83 -18.93 -6.72 -5.41
N SER A 84 -18.90 -8.01 -5.72
CA SER A 84 -19.94 -8.64 -6.56
C SER A 84 -21.26 -8.89 -5.83
N ILE A 85 -21.26 -8.93 -4.49
CA ILE A 85 -22.44 -9.31 -3.68
C ILE A 85 -23.00 -8.18 -2.80
N ASP A 86 -22.26 -7.08 -2.64
CA ASP A 86 -22.66 -6.00 -1.72
C ASP A 86 -23.77 -5.08 -2.27
N GLY A 87 -24.06 -5.16 -3.58
CA GLY A 87 -25.07 -4.33 -4.24
C GLY A 87 -24.77 -2.83 -4.20
N ASN A 88 -23.51 -2.45 -3.95
CA ASN A 88 -23.08 -1.07 -3.82
C ASN A 88 -22.33 -0.63 -5.07
N ASP A 89 -22.93 0.28 -5.85
CA ASP A 89 -22.27 0.83 -7.03
C ASP A 89 -20.95 1.54 -6.72
N ALA A 90 -20.65 1.87 -5.46
CA ALA A 90 -19.42 2.52 -5.05
C ALA A 90 -18.27 1.55 -4.70
N THR A 91 -18.45 0.24 -4.85
CA THR A 91 -17.42 -0.79 -4.60
C THR A 91 -16.84 -1.44 -5.85
N HIS A 92 -17.18 -0.92 -7.04
CA HIS A 92 -16.62 -1.38 -8.30
C HIS A 92 -15.11 -1.14 -8.37
N CYS A 93 -14.42 -2.15 -8.89
CA CYS A 93 -13.09 -2.10 -9.44
C CYS A 93 -13.09 -3.09 -10.62
#